data_AF-A0A950LMS0-F1
#
_entry.id   AF-A0A950LMS0-F1
#
_cell.length_a   1.000
_cell.length_b   1.000
_cell.length_c   1.000
_cell.angle_alpha   90.00
_cell.angle_beta   90.00
_cell.angle_gamma   90.00
#
_symmetry.space_group_name_H-M   'P 1'
#
loop_
_entity.id
_entity.type
_entity.pdbx_description
1 polymer ?
#
loop_
_entity_poly.entity_id
_entity_poly.type
_entity_poly.pdbx_seq_one_letter_code
_entity_poly.pdbx_strand_id
1 'polypeptide(L)'
;HEERLQALSLRPSDYVHRQVRFTPYPTEDVGWIVAQAGPDLVMFSSDYPHVEGGRRPLERFEASLGDAGADVRQQFYADNFLFLMGSAARALAA
;
A
#
# COMPACT_ATOMS: atom_id res chain seq x y z
N HIS A 1 5.91 -11.55 -30.74
CA HIS A 1 4.48 -11.53 -30.37
C HIS A 1 4.13 -10.56 -29.23
N GLU A 2 5.08 -9.87 -28.57
CA GLU A 2 4.77 -8.84 -27.54
C GLU A 2 5.68 -7.60 -27.66
N GLU A 3 5.86 -7.07 -28.87
CA GLU A 3 6.78 -5.95 -29.13
C GLU A 3 6.50 -4.73 -28.25
N ARG A 4 5.23 -4.46 -27.92
CA ARG A 4 4.84 -3.37 -27.02
C ARG A 4 5.38 -3.52 -25.60
N LEU A 5 5.43 -4.74 -25.05
CA LEU A 5 5.96 -4.99 -23.71
C LEU A 5 7.50 -4.99 -23.73
N GLN A 6 8.10 -5.51 -24.79
CA GLN A 6 9.56 -5.50 -24.99
C GLN A 6 10.11 -4.08 -25.18
N ALA A 7 9.30 -3.15 -25.69
CA ALA A 7 9.66 -1.75 -25.87
C ALA A 7 9.56 -0.90 -24.60
N LEU A 8 9.07 -1.45 -23.48
CA LEU A 8 9.03 -0.73 -22.21
C LEU A 8 10.44 -0.43 -21.70
N SER A 9 10.67 0.81 -21.25
CA SER A 9 11.99 1.31 -20.92
C SER A 9 12.43 1.04 -19.49
N LEU A 10 11.51 0.62 -18.61
CA LEU A 10 11.81 0.27 -17.22
C LEU A 10 11.61 -1.22 -16.96
N ARG A 11 12.16 -1.72 -15.85
CA ARG A 11 11.84 -3.07 -15.40
C ARG A 11 10.36 -3.11 -14.98
N PRO A 12 9.69 -4.27 -15.09
CA PRO A 12 8.31 -4.41 -14.61
C PRO A 12 8.10 -3.93 -13.17
N SER A 13 9.04 -4.23 -12.26
CA SER A 13 9.00 -3.78 -10.87
C SER A 13 9.00 -2.25 -10.74
N ASP A 14 9.79 -1.56 -11.56
CA ASP A 14 9.91 -0.10 -11.49
C ASP A 14 8.59 0.59 -11.90
N TYR A 15 7.83 0.00 -12.83
CA TYR A 15 6.47 0.46 -13.12
C TYR A 15 5.53 0.28 -11.93
N VAL A 16 5.60 -0.88 -11.25
CA VAL A 16 4.77 -1.19 -10.07
C VAL A 16 5.03 -0.19 -8.93
N HIS A 17 6.29 -0.03 -8.52
CA HIS A 17 6.69 0.92 -7.48
C HIS A 17 6.29 2.36 -7.78
N ARG A 18 6.37 2.75 -9.06
CA ARG A 18 6.03 4.11 -9.49
C ARG A 18 4.53 4.37 -9.54
N GLN A 19 3.70 3.38 -9.87
CA GLN A 19 2.33 3.63 -10.36
C GLN A 19 1.23 2.85 -9.67
N VAL A 20 1.55 1.90 -8.80
CA VAL A 20 0.56 1.01 -8.20
C VAL A 20 0.62 1.10 -6.68
N ARG A 21 -0.54 1.13 -6.04
CA ARG A 21 -0.72 1.00 -4.60
C ARG A 21 -1.81 -0.03 -4.32
N PHE A 22 -1.62 -0.82 -3.28
CA PHE A 22 -2.49 -1.93 -2.93
C PHE A 22 -3.07 -1.72 -1.53
N THR A 23 -4.30 -2.17 -1.33
CA THR A 23 -4.94 -2.26 -0.01
C THR A 23 -5.08 -3.73 0.36
N PRO A 24 -4.18 -4.26 1.21
CA PRO A 24 -4.32 -5.64 1.68
C PRO A 24 -5.57 -5.84 2.52
N TYR A 25 -6.09 -7.05 2.57
CA TYR A 25 -7.11 -7.43 3.55
C TYR A 25 -6.51 -7.52 4.95
N PRO A 26 -7.27 -7.23 6.02
CA PRO A 26 -6.80 -7.36 7.41
C PRO A 26 -6.40 -8.79 7.82
N THR A 27 -6.67 -9.80 7.00
CA THR A 27 -6.24 -11.19 7.21
C THR A 27 -4.93 -11.54 6.51
N GLU A 28 -4.44 -10.67 5.62
CA GLU A 28 -3.16 -10.86 4.95
C GLU A 28 -2.00 -10.39 5.84
N ASP A 29 -0.84 -11.01 5.68
CA ASP A 29 0.37 -10.63 6.39
C ASP A 29 1.05 -9.44 5.69
N VAL A 30 0.63 -8.22 6.04
CA VAL A 30 1.22 -6.98 5.51
C VAL A 30 2.69 -6.83 5.88
N GLY A 31 3.11 -7.30 7.06
CA GLY A 31 4.53 -7.29 7.47
C GLY A 31 5.39 -8.11 6.50
N TRP A 32 4.92 -9.30 6.13
CA TRP A 32 5.56 -10.11 5.11
C TRP A 32 5.54 -9.44 3.72
N ILE A 33 4.41 -8.85 3.31
CA ILE A 33 4.31 -8.15 2.01
C ILE A 33 5.33 -7.01 1.95
N VAL A 34 5.44 -6.21 3.01
CA VAL A 34 6.44 -5.12 3.10
C VAL A 34 7.86 -5.68 2.99
N ALA A 35 8.17 -6.78 3.69
CA ALA A 35 9.50 -7.39 3.64
C ALA A 35 9.88 -7.93 2.26
N GLN A 36 8.91 -8.37 1.45
CA GLN A 36 9.16 -8.92 0.11
C GLN A 36 9.11 -7.87 -1.00
N ALA A 37 8.17 -6.92 -0.90
CA ALA A 37 7.79 -6.05 -2.00
C ALA A 37 8.06 -4.57 -1.74
N GLY A 38 8.38 -4.19 -0.50
CA GLY A 38 8.68 -2.80 -0.12
C GLY A 38 7.48 -2.08 0.52
N PRO A 39 7.74 -1.16 1.46
CA PRO A 39 6.70 -0.45 2.20
C PRO A 39 5.94 0.57 1.34
N ASP A 40 6.49 0.98 0.20
CA ASP A 40 5.87 1.98 -0.67
C ASP A 40 4.65 1.44 -1.42
N LEU A 41 4.45 0.12 -1.49
CA LEU A 41 3.39 -0.47 -2.32
C LEU A 41 2.05 -0.63 -1.60
N VAL A 42 2.02 -0.68 -0.27
CA VAL A 42 0.81 -1.01 0.50
C VAL A 42 0.30 0.18 1.30
N MET A 43 -1.02 0.34 1.34
CA MET A 43 -1.67 1.39 2.12
C MET A 43 -2.87 0.83 2.89
N PHE A 44 -3.15 1.44 4.03
CA PHE A 44 -4.25 1.07 4.89
C PHE A 44 -5.60 1.37 4.21
N SER A 45 -6.51 0.40 4.30
CA SER A 45 -7.94 0.60 4.09
C SER A 45 -8.68 -0.29 5.09
N SER A 46 -9.81 0.20 5.59
CA SER A 46 -10.67 -0.57 6.49
C SER A 46 -11.75 -1.36 5.74
N ASP A 47 -12.05 -0.97 4.50
CA ASP A 47 -13.22 -1.44 3.75
C ASP A 47 -14.53 -1.39 4.55
N TYR A 48 -14.67 -0.38 5.41
CA TYR A 48 -15.86 -0.19 6.24
C TYR A 48 -17.06 0.24 5.37
N PRO A 49 -18.28 -0.31 5.60
CA PRO A 49 -18.69 -1.22 6.68
C PRO A 49 -18.74 -2.69 6.25
N HIS A 50 -18.02 -3.08 5.20
CA HIS A 50 -18.15 -4.40 4.61
C HIS A 50 -17.58 -5.52 5.49
N VAL A 51 -18.01 -6.75 5.24
CA VAL A 51 -17.70 -7.91 6.07
C VAL A 51 -16.24 -8.34 5.92
N GLU A 52 -15.68 -8.19 4.73
CA GLU A 52 -14.30 -8.46 4.36
C GLU A 52 -13.30 -7.55 5.09
N GLY A 53 -13.70 -6.32 5.44
CA GLY A 53 -12.93 -5.40 6.29
C GLY A 53 -12.90 -5.81 7.77
N GLY A 54 -13.79 -6.72 8.18
CA GLY A 54 -13.86 -7.24 9.53
C GLY A 54 -14.20 -6.19 10.59
N ARG A 55 -14.02 -6.55 11.87
CA ARG A 55 -14.45 -5.72 13.02
C ARG A 55 -13.33 -4.88 13.65
N ARG A 56 -12.08 -5.30 13.51
CA ARG A 56 -10.91 -4.68 14.18
C ARG A 56 -9.71 -4.61 13.23
N PRO A 57 -9.82 -3.93 12.07
CA PRO A 57 -8.77 -3.92 11.06
C PRO A 57 -7.45 -3.31 11.58
N LEU A 58 -7.52 -2.25 12.38
CA LEU A 58 -6.33 -1.61 12.98
C LEU A 58 -5.51 -2.57 13.83
N GLU A 59 -6.16 -3.31 14.75
CA GLU A 59 -5.48 -4.30 15.60
C GLU A 59 -4.81 -5.39 14.76
N ARG A 60 -5.48 -5.88 13.72
CA ARG A 60 -4.95 -6.94 12.86
C ARG A 60 -3.73 -6.48 12.07
N PHE A 61 -3.79 -5.28 11.49
CA PHE A 61 -2.63 -4.72 10.79
C PHE A 61 -1.47 -4.43 11.73
N GLU A 62 -1.71 -3.89 12.92
CA GLU A 62 -0.63 -3.68 13.91
C GLU A 62 0.04 -5.00 14.34
N ALA A 63 -0.76 -6.05 14.52
CA ALA A 63 -0.24 -7.38 14.83
C ALA A 63 0.64 -7.94 13.70
N SER A 64 0.26 -7.73 12.44
CA SER A 64 1.07 -8.17 11.29
C SER A 64 2.30 -7.28 11.04
N LEU A 65 2.20 -5.97 11.26
CA LEU A 65 3.33 -5.04 11.13
C LEU A 65 4.40 -5.29 12.21
N GLY A 66 4.03 -5.81 13.39
CA GLY A 66 4.98 -6.23 14.42
C GLY A 66 6.01 -5.15 14.75
N ASP A 67 7.30 -5.49 14.66
CA ASP A 67 8.42 -4.60 14.96
C ASP A 67 8.80 -3.65 13.80
N ALA A 68 7.95 -3.49 12.78
CA ALA A 68 8.20 -2.57 11.66
C ALA A 68 8.55 -1.15 12.15
N GLY A 69 9.44 -0.47 11.43
CA GLY A 69 9.83 0.90 11.76
C GLY A 69 8.66 1.87 11.76
N ALA A 70 8.81 2.98 12.49
CA ALA A 70 7.81 4.04 12.52
C ALA A 70 7.59 4.67 11.13
N ASP A 71 8.62 4.69 10.29
CA ASP A 71 8.59 5.11 8.89
C ASP A 71 7.72 4.18 8.02
N VAL A 72 7.82 2.86 8.20
CA VAL A 72 6.96 1.88 7.51
C VAL A 72 5.50 2.07 7.89
N ARG A 73 5.23 2.26 9.20
CA ARG A 73 3.87 2.54 9.69
C ARG A 73 3.32 3.84 9.13
N GLN A 74 4.13 4.89 9.10
CA GLN A 74 3.76 6.18 8.52
C GLN A 74 3.41 6.05 7.03
N GLN A 75 4.20 5.29 6.27
CA GLN A 75 3.90 5.00 4.86
C GLN A 75 2.58 4.24 4.70
N PHE A 76 2.39 3.17 5.46
CA PHE A 76 1.19 2.33 5.37
C PHE A 76 -0.08 3.08 5.75
N TYR A 77 -0.08 3.81 6.88
CA TYR A 77 -1.29 4.46 7.39
C TYR A 77 -1.58 5.83 6.76
N ALA A 78 -0.60 6.50 6.15
CA ALA A 78 -0.79 7.86 5.64
C ALA A 78 -0.10 8.13 4.31
N ASP A 79 1.24 8.01 4.24
CA ASP A 79 1.98 8.64 3.14
C ASP A 79 1.70 7.98 1.78
N ASN A 80 1.44 6.67 1.74
CA ASN A 80 1.11 5.98 0.48
C ASN A 80 -0.27 6.38 -0.07
N PHE A 81 -1.23 6.67 0.81
CA PHE A 81 -2.51 7.24 0.39
C PHE A 81 -2.33 8.66 -0.16
N LEU A 82 -1.53 9.49 0.52
CA LEU A 82 -1.21 10.84 0.05
C LEU A 82 -0.48 10.81 -1.29
N PHE A 83 0.45 9.87 -1.47
CA PHE A 83 1.14 9.63 -2.74
C PHE A 83 0.14 9.30 -3.85
N LEU A 84 -0.80 8.37 -3.60
CA LEU A 84 -1.82 7.98 -4.57
C LEU A 84 -2.70 9.17 -4.97
N MET A 85 -3.16 9.95 -3.99
CA MET A 85 -4.03 11.10 -4.23
C MET A 85 -3.29 12.25 -4.92
N GLY A 86 -1.96 12.34 -4.76
CA GLY A 86 -1.12 13.32 -5.41
C GLY A 86 -1.60 14.76 -5.17
N SER A 87 -1.84 15.49 -6.25
CA SER A 87 -2.30 16.88 -6.18
C SER A 87 -3.67 17.06 -5.51
N ALA A 88 -4.53 16.05 -5.54
CA ALA A 88 -5.85 16.12 -4.93
C ALA A 88 -5.79 16.17 -3.40
N ALA A 89 -4.76 15.60 -2.78
CA ALA A 89 -4.57 15.66 -1.32
C ALA A 89 -4.34 17.10 -0.82
N ARG A 90 -3.85 18.02 -1.66
CA ARG A 90 -3.65 19.43 -1.27
C ARG A 90 -4.95 20.13 -0.87
N ALA A 91 -6.09 19.67 -1.41
CA ALA A 91 -7.40 20.21 -1.03
C ALA A 91 -7.86 19.77 0.37
N LEU A 92 -7.25 18.73 0.95
CA LEU A 92 -7.54 18.25 2.31
C LEU A 92 -6.76 19.00 3.40
N ALA A 93 -5.72 19.75 3.01
CA ALA A 93 -4.87 20.52 3.92
C ALA A 93 -5.28 22.01 4.03
N ALA A 94 -6.33 22.42 3.33
CA ALA A 94 -6.89 23.78 3.33
C ALA A 94 -8.19 23.83 4.13
#